data_AF-A0A7I9YYN7-F1
#
_entry.id   AF-A0A7I9YYN7-F1
#
_cell.length_a   1.000
_cell.length_b   1.000
_cell.length_c   1.000
_cell.angle_alpha   90.00
_cell.angle_beta   90.00
_cell.angle_gamma   90.00
#
_symmetry.space_group_name_H-M   'P 1'
#
loop_
_entity.id
_entity.type
_entity.pdbx_description
1 polymer ?
#
loop_
_entity_poly.entity_id
_entity_poly.type
_entity_poly.pdbx_seq_one_letter_code
_entity_poly.pdbx_strand_id
1 'polypeptide(L)'
;MRLDQVVSDKGERLFYDYDFGDGWEHVLVVEDVLDDPPSAPVCLTGRMACPPEDCGGLGGYEELAAWVRGGYDPRATPMGLGAQEMRDWLPRDWHPDRFSVAETNDALAVLNTR
;
A
#
# COMPACT_ATOMS: atom_id res chain seq x y z
N MET A 1 18.82 -13.68 4.59
CA MET A 1 19.27 -12.35 5.02
C MET A 1 18.36 -11.85 6.12
N ARG A 2 18.89 -11.12 7.09
CA ARG A 2 18.09 -10.34 8.04
C ARG A 2 18.10 -8.86 7.63
N LEU A 3 17.07 -8.11 8.00
CA LEU A 3 16.96 -6.69 7.65
C LEU A 3 18.13 -5.86 8.22
N ASP A 4 18.52 -6.14 9.46
CA ASP A 4 19.62 -5.48 10.17
C ASP A 4 21.03 -5.78 9.60
N GLN A 5 21.13 -6.67 8.62
CA GLN A 5 22.38 -6.90 7.88
C GLN A 5 22.49 -5.99 6.64
N VAL A 6 21.42 -5.31 6.26
CA VAL A 6 21.30 -4.52 5.04
C VAL A 6 21.02 -3.05 5.36
N VAL A 7 20.23 -2.79 6.40
CA VAL A 7 19.87 -1.45 6.87
C VAL A 7 19.69 -1.51 8.38
N SER A 8 20.51 -0.77 9.13
CA SER A 8 20.58 -0.86 10.60
C SER A 8 20.67 0.49 11.29
N ASP A 9 21.23 1.51 10.65
CA ASP A 9 21.46 2.80 11.29
C ASP A 9 20.42 3.85 10.89
N LYS A 10 20.13 4.77 11.82
CA LYS A 10 19.23 5.89 11.59
C LYS A 10 19.66 6.71 10.37
N GLY A 11 18.72 6.90 9.45
CA GLY A 11 18.91 7.63 8.20
C GLY A 11 19.32 6.75 7.01
N GLU A 12 19.65 5.48 7.22
CA GLU A 12 19.89 4.55 6.11
C GLU A 12 18.60 4.24 5.35
N ARG A 13 18.76 3.94 4.06
CA ARG A 13 17.66 3.71 3.12
C ARG A 13 17.83 2.37 2.42
N LEU A 14 16.73 1.64 2.29
CA LEU A 14 16.61 0.45 1.46
C LEU A 14 15.58 0.73 0.36
N PHE A 15 15.94 0.45 -0.88
CA PHE A 15 15.03 0.51 -2.02
C PHE A 15 14.51 -0.90 -2.28
N TYR A 16 13.19 -1.02 -2.42
CA TYR A 16 12.51 -2.30 -2.58
C TYR A 16 11.56 -2.23 -3.77
N ASP A 17 11.94 -2.92 -4.84
CA ASP A 17 11.08 -3.11 -6.00
C ASP A 17 10.15 -4.30 -5.74
N TYR A 18 8.86 -4.02 -5.75
CA TYR A 18 7.78 -4.97 -5.59
C TYR A 18 7.01 -5.10 -6.90
N ASP A 19 6.62 -6.33 -7.22
CA ASP A 19 5.91 -6.68 -8.45
C ASP A 19 6.60 -6.16 -9.73
N PHE A 20 7.38 -7.01 -10.40
CA PHE A 20 8.05 -6.61 -11.64
C PHE A 20 7.10 -6.43 -12.85
N GLY A 21 5.81 -6.71 -12.70
CA GLY A 21 4.78 -6.32 -13.67
C GLY A 21 4.46 -4.83 -13.54
N ASP A 22 3.92 -4.43 -12.38
CA ASP A 22 3.47 -3.07 -12.12
C ASP A 22 4.60 -2.09 -11.75
N GLY A 23 5.74 -2.61 -11.26
CA GLY A 23 6.96 -1.86 -10.98
C GLY A 23 6.84 -0.95 -9.75
N TRP A 24 6.31 -1.45 -8.64
CA TRP A 24 6.17 -0.66 -7.41
C TRP A 24 7.52 -0.43 -6.73
N GLU A 25 7.95 0.82 -6.66
CA GLU A 25 9.18 1.20 -5.97
C GLU A 25 8.87 1.68 -4.54
N HIS A 26 9.33 0.95 -3.54
CA HIS A 26 9.23 1.34 -2.14
C HIS A 26 10.58 1.86 -1.61
N VAL A 27 10.53 2.90 -0.80
CA VAL A 27 11.69 3.38 -0.03
C VAL A 27 11.43 3.13 1.45
N LEU A 28 12.26 2.30 2.06
CA LEU A 28 12.27 2.06 3.49
C LEU A 28 13.39 2.90 4.11
N VAL A 29 13.09 3.64 5.17
CA VAL A 29 14.04 4.51 5.88
C VAL A 29 14.03 4.14 7.35
N VAL A 30 15.21 3.95 7.94
CA VAL A 30 15.32 3.79 9.40
C VAL A 30 15.20 5.16 10.04
N GLU A 31 14.02 5.49 10.57
CA GLU A 31 13.79 6.78 11.25
C GLU A 31 14.33 6.79 12.68
N ASP A 32 14.34 5.64 13.35
CA ASP A 32 14.95 5.44 14.65
C ASP A 32 15.25 3.96 14.94
N VAL A 33 16.15 3.71 15.88
CA VAL A 33 16.46 2.37 16.41
C VAL A 33 16.21 2.40 17.91
N LEU A 34 15.32 1.53 18.39
CA LEU A 34 14.89 1.50 19.79
C LEU A 34 15.59 0.35 20.53
N ASP A 35 16.03 0.61 21.78
CA ASP A 35 16.62 -0.41 22.64
C ASP A 35 15.58 -1.44 23.12
N ASP A 36 14.31 -1.04 23.24
CA ASP A 36 13.18 -1.87 23.66
C ASP A 36 12.02 -1.74 22.66
N PRO A 37 12.12 -2.37 21.47
CA PRO A 37 11.07 -2.31 20.47
C PRO A 37 9.90 -3.24 20.83
N PRO A 38 8.68 -2.99 20.29
CA PRO A 38 7.57 -3.92 20.41
C PRO A 38 7.97 -5.32 19.90
N SER A 39 7.42 -6.37 20.54
CA SER A 39 7.71 -7.77 20.18
C SER A 39 7.18 -8.18 18.80
N ALA A 40 6.40 -7.33 18.15
CA ALA A 40 5.85 -7.55 16.82
C ALA A 40 5.65 -6.21 16.08
N PRO A 41 5.56 -6.22 14.73
CA PRO A 41 5.33 -5.00 13.96
C PRO A 41 4.02 -4.30 14.35
N VAL A 42 4.09 -2.99 14.51
CA VAL A 42 2.93 -2.12 14.77
C VAL A 42 2.97 -0.95 13.80
N CYS A 43 1.85 -0.68 13.14
CA CYS A 43 1.63 0.54 12.40
C CYS A 43 1.37 1.68 13.39
N LEU A 44 2.26 2.68 13.39
CA LEU A 44 2.11 3.89 14.22
C LEU A 44 1.27 4.96 13.51
N THR A 45 1.41 5.05 12.20
CA THR A 45 0.75 6.06 11.36
C THR A 45 0.78 5.65 9.90
N GLY A 46 0.00 6.33 9.08
CA GLY A 46 -0.02 6.18 7.63
C GLY A 46 -1.02 7.15 7.00
N ARG A 47 -1.02 7.20 5.67
CA ARG A 47 -1.94 8.02 4.88
C ARG A 47 -2.21 7.34 3.56
N MET A 48 -3.41 7.59 3.03
CA MET A 48 -3.88 7.06 1.75
C MET A 48 -4.00 5.53 1.75
N ALA A 49 -4.85 4.99 0.89
CA ALA A 49 -4.95 3.56 0.72
C ALA A 49 -3.72 3.02 -0.02
N CYS A 50 -3.37 1.77 0.26
CA CYS A 50 -2.45 1.02 -0.61
C CYS A 50 -3.07 0.92 -2.01
N PRO A 51 -2.27 1.09 -3.09
CA PRO A 51 -2.71 0.75 -4.43
C PRO A 51 -3.24 -0.70 -4.46
N PRO A 52 -4.38 -0.98 -5.12
CA PRO A 52 -4.80 -2.34 -5.36
C PRO A 52 -3.75 -3.10 -6.18
N GLU A 53 -3.58 -4.38 -5.89
CA GLU A 53 -2.71 -5.27 -6.68
C GLU A 53 -3.15 -5.29 -8.15
N ASP A 54 -2.19 -5.47 -9.06
CA ASP A 54 -2.42 -5.55 -10.51
C ASP A 54 -3.16 -4.34 -11.11
N CYS A 55 -3.02 -3.15 -10.52
CA CYS A 55 -3.70 -1.95 -11.01
C CYS A 55 -2.96 -1.26 -12.16
N GLY A 56 -1.85 -1.82 -12.66
CA GLY A 56 -1.07 -1.25 -13.76
C GLY A 56 -0.05 -0.20 -13.31
N GLY A 57 0.52 -0.39 -12.12
CA GLY A 57 1.55 0.48 -11.57
C GLY A 57 1.05 1.90 -11.28
N LEU A 58 2.00 2.84 -11.19
CA LEU A 58 1.71 4.23 -10.82
C LEU A 58 0.65 4.89 -11.72
N GLY A 59 0.76 4.71 -13.04
CA GLY A 59 -0.17 5.32 -13.99
C GLY A 59 -1.59 4.77 -13.87
N GLY A 60 -1.74 3.44 -13.78
CA GLY A 60 -3.05 2.83 -13.61
C GLY A 60 -3.68 3.17 -12.24
N TYR A 61 -2.88 3.26 -11.18
CA TYR A 61 -3.33 3.76 -9.88
C TYR A 61 -3.82 5.20 -9.94
N GLU A 62 -3.12 6.11 -10.62
CA GLU A 62 -3.52 7.52 -10.72
C GLU A 62 -4.87 7.67 -11.43
N GLU A 63 -5.08 6.95 -12.53
CA GLU A 63 -6.36 6.90 -13.25
C GLU A 63 -7.48 6.35 -12.35
N LEU A 64 -7.22 5.24 -11.67
CA LEU A 64 -8.16 4.60 -10.76
C LEU A 64 -8.55 5.54 -9.61
N ALA A 65 -7.56 6.15 -8.95
CA ALA A 65 -7.78 7.06 -7.83
C ALA A 65 -8.56 8.30 -8.27
N ALA A 66 -8.26 8.86 -9.45
CA ALA A 66 -9.01 9.98 -10.01
C ALA A 66 -10.47 9.59 -10.29
N TRP A 67 -10.71 8.41 -10.86
CA TRP A 67 -12.06 7.91 -11.14
C TRP A 67 -12.88 7.70 -9.86
N VAL A 68 -12.28 7.11 -8.81
CA VAL A 68 -12.94 6.92 -7.51
C VAL A 68 -13.26 8.27 -6.85
N ARG A 69 -12.29 9.20 -6.79
CA ARG A 69 -12.54 10.56 -6.27
C ARG A 69 -13.60 11.32 -7.07
N GLY A 70 -13.68 11.05 -8.37
CA GLY A 70 -14.69 11.61 -9.27
C GLY A 70 -16.10 11.02 -9.11
N GLY A 71 -16.30 10.08 -8.17
CA GLY A 71 -17.61 9.48 -7.92
C GLY A 71 -17.99 8.39 -8.92
N TYR A 72 -17.00 7.67 -9.46
CA TYR A 72 -17.21 6.52 -10.35
C TYR A 72 -17.97 6.86 -11.63
N ASP A 73 -17.53 7.88 -12.39
CA ASP A 73 -18.17 8.28 -13.66
C ASP A 73 -18.40 7.05 -14.55
N PRO A 74 -19.66 6.72 -14.90
CA PRO A 74 -19.97 5.52 -15.68
C PRO A 74 -19.44 5.56 -17.12
N ARG A 75 -19.00 6.72 -17.61
CA ARG A 75 -18.43 6.88 -18.96
C ARG A 75 -16.91 6.70 -19.01
N ALA A 76 -16.25 6.77 -17.85
CA ALA A 76 -14.81 6.56 -17.77
C ALA A 76 -14.48 5.08 -17.88
N THR A 77 -13.32 4.78 -18.45
CA THR A 77 -12.81 3.42 -18.64
C THR A 77 -11.38 3.30 -18.10
N PRO A 78 -11.16 3.45 -16.79
CA PRO A 78 -9.83 3.27 -16.22
C PRO A 78 -9.35 1.84 -16.53
N MET A 79 -8.06 1.70 -16.84
CA MET A 79 -7.46 0.41 -17.27
C MET A 79 -8.15 -0.23 -18.50
N GLY A 80 -8.94 0.53 -19.26
CA GLY A 80 -9.69 0.04 -20.42
C GLY A 80 -10.93 -0.79 -20.09
N LEU A 81 -11.33 -0.88 -18.82
CA LEU A 81 -12.49 -1.67 -18.39
C LEU A 81 -13.73 -0.78 -18.21
N GLY A 82 -14.91 -1.38 -18.34
CA GLY A 82 -16.17 -0.67 -18.11
C GLY A 82 -16.40 -0.36 -16.62
N ALA A 83 -17.16 0.68 -16.30
CA ALA A 83 -17.38 1.10 -14.91
C ALA A 83 -17.96 0.01 -13.98
N GLN A 84 -18.78 -0.92 -14.50
CA GLN A 84 -19.28 -2.05 -13.71
C GLN A 84 -18.19 -3.07 -13.42
N GLU A 85 -17.42 -3.45 -14.45
CA GLU A 85 -16.30 -4.38 -14.34
C GLU A 85 -15.23 -3.85 -13.37
N MET A 86 -14.92 -2.55 -13.45
CA MET A 86 -14.04 -1.88 -12.51
C MET A 86 -14.54 -1.91 -11.06
N ARG A 87 -15.84 -1.75 -10.84
CA ARG A 87 -16.43 -1.84 -9.48
C ARG A 87 -16.38 -3.26 -8.94
N ASP A 88 -16.53 -4.25 -9.80
CA ASP A 88 -16.50 -5.67 -9.42
C ASP A 88 -15.07 -6.13 -9.12
N TRP A 89 -14.08 -5.56 -9.81
CA TRP A 89 -12.66 -5.81 -9.59
C TRP A 89 -12.11 -5.09 -8.35
N LEU A 90 -12.54 -3.85 -8.09
CA LEU A 90 -12.03 -3.04 -6.98
C LEU A 90 -12.33 -3.68 -5.61
N PRO A 91 -11.37 -3.71 -4.67
CA PRO A 91 -11.66 -4.16 -3.32
C PRO A 91 -12.83 -3.38 -2.70
N ARG A 92 -13.69 -4.10 -1.97
CA ARG A 92 -14.87 -3.49 -1.34
C ARG A 92 -14.44 -2.37 -0.39
N ASP A 93 -15.17 -1.26 -0.44
CA ASP A 93 -14.95 -0.07 0.40
C ASP A 93 -13.57 0.60 0.26
N TRP A 94 -12.82 0.26 -0.81
CA TRP A 94 -11.58 0.94 -1.14
C TRP A 94 -11.85 2.37 -1.60
N HIS A 95 -11.08 3.30 -1.04
CA HIS A 95 -11.05 4.70 -1.47
C HIS A 95 -9.61 5.20 -1.35
N PRO A 96 -9.04 5.88 -2.36
CA PRO A 96 -7.61 6.21 -2.39
C PRO A 96 -7.18 7.09 -1.19
N ASP A 97 -8.11 7.88 -0.65
CA ASP A 97 -7.85 8.79 0.47
C ASP A 97 -8.14 8.18 1.85
N ARG A 98 -8.52 6.89 1.93
CA ARG A 98 -8.87 6.23 3.19
C ARG A 98 -7.72 5.36 3.69
N PHE A 99 -7.28 5.64 4.91
CA PHE A 99 -6.32 4.82 5.65
C PHE A 99 -6.76 4.68 7.11
N SER A 100 -6.55 3.52 7.71
CA SER A 100 -6.89 3.26 9.12
C SER A 100 -5.77 2.48 9.81
N VAL A 101 -5.09 3.13 10.76
CA VAL A 101 -4.07 2.49 11.61
C VAL A 101 -4.67 1.30 12.38
N ALA A 102 -5.92 1.41 12.83
CA ALA A 102 -6.59 0.33 13.56
C ALA A 102 -6.78 -0.91 12.67
N GLU A 103 -7.34 -0.73 11.47
CA GLU A 103 -7.56 -1.86 10.52
C GLU A 103 -6.22 -2.47 10.08
N THR A 104 -5.17 -1.65 9.89
CA THR A 104 -3.83 -2.15 9.59
C THR A 104 -3.25 -2.97 10.73
N ASN A 105 -3.38 -2.51 11.98
CA ASN A 105 -2.89 -3.26 13.15
C ASN A 105 -3.68 -4.55 13.40
N ASP A 106 -4.99 -4.55 13.13
CA ASP A 106 -5.80 -5.77 13.17
C ASP A 106 -5.28 -6.80 12.16
N ALA A 107 -4.95 -6.36 10.93
CA ALA A 107 -4.34 -7.23 9.92
C ALA A 107 -2.94 -7.73 10.31
N LEU A 108 -2.10 -6.87 10.88
CA LEU A 108 -0.77 -7.25 11.38
C LEU A 108 -0.85 -8.28 12.51
N ALA A 109 -1.83 -8.14 13.42
CA ALA A 109 -2.03 -9.09 14.52
C ALA A 109 -2.31 -10.51 14.01
N VAL A 110 -3.06 -10.67 12.92
CA VAL A 110 -3.32 -11.98 12.29
C VAL A 110 -2.02 -12.64 11.82
N LEU A 111 -1.08 -11.87 11.26
CA LEU A 111 0.20 -12.39 10.77
C LEU A 111 1.10 -12.91 11.90
N ASN A 112 0.96 -12.36 13.11
CA ASN A 112 1.76 -12.72 14.28
C ASN A 112 1.22 -13.95 15.05
N THR A 113 0.14 -14.58 14.58
CA THR A 113 -0.46 -15.78 15.22
C THR A 113 -0.10 -17.09 14.52
N ARG A 114 0.89 -17.09 13.64
CA ARG A 114 1.48 -18.28 13.01
C ARG A 114 2.82 -18.64 13.65
#